data_AF-A0A1A7C0G1-F1
#
_entry.id   AF-A0A1A7C0G1-F1
#
_cell.length_a   1.000
_cell.length_b   1.000
_cell.length_c   1.000
_cell.angle_alpha   90.00
_cell.angle_beta   90.00
_cell.angle_gamma   90.00
#
_symmetry.space_group_name_H-M   'P 1'
#
loop_
_entity.id
_entity.type
_entity.pdbx_description
1 polymer ?
#
loop_
_entity_poly.entity_id
_entity_poly.type
_entity_poly.pdbx_seq_one_letter_code
_entity_poly.pdbx_strand_id
1 'polypeptide(L)'
;MSQPYLMIDPPVLLAATGGDLELFRSLSQTFLDTAPALLAKLEQSASAGNLPSFMHACHTLRGTTVLLGGHELSALLAGLERQARLGEPPAAAPLRQVARLFALTCDEVRLSIANGQNDR
;
A
#
# COMPACT_ATOMS: atom_id res chain seq x y z
N MET A 1 -16.71 2.42 19.99
CA MET A 1 -15.43 3.16 19.94
C MET A 1 -14.66 2.62 18.75
N SER A 2 -14.69 3.31 17.61
CA SER A 2 -14.00 2.89 16.40
C SER A 2 -12.50 2.76 16.69
N GLN A 3 -11.92 1.59 16.42
CA GLN A 3 -10.48 1.39 16.56
C GLN A 3 -9.75 2.41 15.69
N PRO A 4 -8.69 3.09 16.20
CA PRO A 4 -7.93 4.01 15.38
C PRO A 4 -7.18 3.23 14.31
N TYR A 5 -7.39 3.58 13.04
CA TYR A 5 -6.55 3.14 11.93
C TYR A 5 -5.16 3.77 12.10
N LEU A 6 -4.10 2.97 12.03
CA LEU A 6 -2.72 3.39 12.21
C LEU A 6 -1.95 3.42 10.89
N MET A 7 -2.32 2.55 9.95
CA MET A 7 -1.65 2.35 8.66
C MET A 7 -2.39 3.03 7.50
N ILE A 8 -3.68 3.30 7.63
CA ILE A 8 -4.50 3.99 6.63
C ILE A 8 -5.30 5.13 7.27
N ASP A 9 -5.85 5.99 6.43
CA ASP A 9 -6.79 7.05 6.81
C ASP A 9 -8.04 6.91 5.93
N PRO A 10 -9.07 6.15 6.35
CA PRO A 10 -10.26 5.91 5.53
C PRO A 10 -11.00 7.18 5.07
N PRO A 11 -11.09 8.26 5.88
CA PRO A 11 -11.53 9.57 5.41
C PRO A 11 -10.84 10.07 4.12
N VAL A 12 -9.55 9.79 3.92
CA VAL A 12 -8.83 10.19 2.69
C VAL A 12 -9.42 9.50 1.46
N LEU A 13 -9.61 8.18 1.53
CA LEU A 13 -10.21 7.45 0.41
C LEU A 13 -11.68 7.84 0.21
N LEU A 14 -12.43 8.03 1.30
CA LEU A 14 -13.83 8.44 1.22
C LEU A 14 -14.00 9.84 0.58
N ALA A 15 -13.11 10.77 0.89
CA ALA A 15 -13.09 12.07 0.23
C ALA A 15 -12.74 11.94 -1.26
N ALA A 16 -11.80 11.05 -1.62
CA ALA A 16 -11.44 10.78 -3.01
C ALA A 16 -12.60 10.19 -3.83
N THR A 17 -13.57 9.52 -3.19
CA THR A 17 -14.80 9.03 -3.82
C THR A 17 -15.96 10.02 -3.76
N GLY A 18 -15.75 11.24 -3.27
CA GLY A 18 -16.83 12.21 -3.09
C GLY A 18 -17.87 11.81 -2.04
N GLY A 19 -17.49 10.96 -1.08
CA GLY A 19 -18.39 10.43 -0.06
C GLY A 19 -19.15 9.15 -0.48
N ASP A 20 -18.89 8.63 -1.68
CA ASP A 20 -19.53 7.40 -2.15
C ASP A 20 -18.92 6.16 -1.46
N LEU A 21 -19.73 5.52 -0.62
CA LEU A 21 -19.36 4.31 0.12
C LEU A 21 -19.26 3.05 -0.76
N GLU A 22 -20.00 2.97 -1.87
CA GLU A 22 -19.88 1.85 -2.80
C GLU A 22 -18.57 1.95 -3.60
N LEU A 23 -18.25 3.15 -4.08
CA LEU A 23 -16.98 3.40 -4.74
C LEU A 23 -15.80 3.22 -3.77
N PHE A 24 -15.92 3.66 -2.51
CA PHE A 24 -14.92 3.43 -1.47
C PHE A 24 -14.62 1.93 -1.31
N ARG A 25 -15.67 1.10 -1.23
CA ARG A 25 -15.52 -0.36 -1.11
C ARG A 25 -14.90 -0.97 -2.35
N SER A 26 -15.32 -0.54 -3.53
CA SER A 26 -14.79 -1.02 -4.82
C SER A 26 -13.28 -0.73 -4.94
N LEU A 27 -12.85 0.49 -4.60
CA LEU A 27 -11.42 0.86 -4.62
C LEU A 27 -10.61 0.13 -3.54
N SER A 28 -11.16 -0.02 -2.34
CA SER A 28 -10.54 -0.79 -1.26
C SER A 28 -10.35 -2.26 -1.65
N GLN A 29 -11.36 -2.87 -2.26
CA GLN A 29 -11.28 -4.25 -2.75
C GLN A 29 -10.27 -4.37 -3.90
N THR A 30 -10.28 -3.42 -4.84
CA THR A 30 -9.29 -3.36 -5.94
C THR A 30 -7.86 -3.31 -5.40
N PHE A 31 -7.61 -2.55 -4.33
CA PHE A 31 -6.30 -2.55 -3.67
C PHE A 31 -5.96 -3.95 -3.12
N LEU A 32 -6.88 -4.58 -2.38
CA LEU A 32 -6.66 -5.91 -1.78
C LEU A 32 -6.39 -6.99 -2.83
N ASP A 33 -7.00 -6.89 -4.01
CA ASP A 33 -6.86 -7.87 -5.08
C ASP A 33 -5.55 -7.69 -5.88
N THR A 34 -5.11 -6.44 -6.07
CA THR A 34 -4.00 -6.12 -6.99
C THR A 34 -2.66 -5.91 -6.29
N ALA A 35 -2.67 -5.33 -5.08
CA ALA A 35 -1.45 -4.94 -4.39
C ALA A 35 -0.55 -6.12 -3.94
N PRO A 36 -1.08 -7.32 -3.58
CA PRO A 36 -0.23 -8.47 -3.25
C PRO A 36 0.69 -8.90 -4.40
N ALA A 37 0.19 -8.84 -5.64
CA ALA A 37 1.01 -9.16 -6.82
C ALA A 37 2.13 -8.12 -7.05
N LEU A 38 1.88 -6.85 -6.71
CA LEU A 38 2.91 -5.80 -6.75
C LEU A 38 3.99 -6.02 -5.69
N LEU A 39 3.61 -6.41 -4.47
CA LEU A 39 4.57 -6.76 -3.42
C LEU A 39 5.44 -7.94 -3.85
N ALA A 40 4.84 -9.01 -4.36
CA ALA A 40 5.59 -10.17 -4.85
C ALA A 40 6.56 -9.78 -5.98
N LYS A 41 6.14 -8.94 -6.92
CA LYS A 41 7.00 -8.43 -8.00
C LYS A 41 8.16 -7.58 -7.47
N LEU A 42 7.92 -6.76 -6.45
CA LEU A 42 8.94 -5.97 -5.77
C LEU A 42 10.00 -6.89 -5.14
N GLU A 43 9.59 -7.89 -4.37
CA GLU A 43 10.49 -8.85 -3.72
C GLU A 43 11.30 -9.69 -4.72
N GLN A 44 10.65 -10.16 -5.79
CA GLN A 44 11.31 -10.89 -6.87
C GLN A 44 12.33 -10.01 -7.61
N SER A 45 11.97 -8.77 -7.94
CA SER A 45 12.86 -7.84 -8.64
C SER A 45 14.07 -7.47 -7.80
N ALA A 46 13.88 -7.31 -6.48
CA ALA A 46 14.98 -7.10 -5.54
C ALA A 46 15.94 -8.29 -5.51
N SER A 47 15.40 -9.52 -5.43
CA SER A 47 16.19 -10.75 -5.38
C SER A 47 16.95 -11.01 -6.69
N ALA A 48 16.36 -10.64 -7.83
CA ALA A 48 16.96 -10.78 -9.15
C ALA A 48 17.91 -9.64 -9.54
N GLY A 49 18.08 -8.61 -8.70
CA GLY A 49 18.87 -7.42 -9.03
C GLY A 49 18.29 -6.57 -10.16
N ASN A 50 17.01 -6.74 -10.49
CA ASN A 50 16.33 -6.01 -11.57
C ASN A 50 15.81 -4.67 -11.07
N LEU A 51 16.72 -3.69 -10.93
CA LEU A 51 16.40 -2.35 -10.42
C LEU A 51 15.28 -1.63 -11.20
N PRO A 52 15.22 -1.68 -12.54
CA PRO A 52 14.11 -1.07 -13.28
C PRO A 52 12.73 -1.62 -12.89
N SER A 53 12.62 -2.96 -12.78
CA SER A 53 11.35 -3.60 -12.39
C SER A 53 11.01 -3.36 -10.92
N PHE A 54 12.03 -3.31 -10.07
CA PHE A 54 11.89 -2.96 -8.65
C PHE A 54 11.35 -1.54 -8.47
N MET A 55 11.95 -0.54 -9.14
CA MET A 55 11.49 0.85 -9.10
C MET A 55 10.04 0.97 -9.56
N HIS A 56 9.67 0.30 -10.66
CA HIS A 56 8.30 0.32 -11.15
C HIS A 56 7.32 -0.28 -10.14
N ALA A 57 7.66 -1.42 -9.53
CA ALA A 57 6.81 -2.04 -8.51
C ALA A 57 6.65 -1.12 -7.26
N CYS A 58 7.74 -0.49 -6.80
CA CYS A 58 7.69 0.51 -5.73
C CYS A 58 6.77 1.68 -6.08
N HIS A 59 6.92 2.25 -7.28
CA HIS A 59 6.15 3.39 -7.75
C HIS A 59 4.65 3.07 -7.80
N THR A 60 4.28 1.94 -8.41
CA THR A 60 2.89 1.53 -8.55
C THR A 60 2.25 1.21 -7.19
N LEU A 61 2.93 0.44 -6.34
CA LEU A 61 2.43 0.10 -5.00
C LEU A 61 2.28 1.34 -4.11
N ARG A 62 3.21 2.30 -4.23
CA ARG A 62 3.11 3.58 -3.53
C ARG A 62 1.86 4.34 -3.96
N GLY A 63 1.61 4.44 -5.26
CA GLY A 63 0.45 5.16 -5.81
C GLY A 63 -0.87 4.65 -5.23
N THR A 64 -1.05 3.33 -5.15
CA THR A 64 -2.26 2.75 -4.58
C THR A 64 -2.34 2.92 -3.06
N THR A 65 -1.21 2.90 -2.35
CA THR A 65 -1.15 3.12 -0.90
C THR A 65 -1.47 4.57 -0.51
N VAL A 66 -1.06 5.56 -1.31
CA VAL A 66 -1.37 6.98 -1.06
C VAL A 66 -2.87 7.25 -1.09
N LEU A 67 -3.62 6.59 -1.98
CA LEU A 67 -5.08 6.73 -2.06
C LEU A 67 -5.79 6.28 -0.76
N LEU A 68 -5.14 5.41 0.02
CA LEU A 68 -5.64 4.92 1.30
C LEU A 68 -5.22 5.82 2.48
N GLY A 69 -4.44 6.88 2.26
CA GLY A 69 -3.80 7.63 3.34
C GLY A 69 -2.64 6.88 4.01
N GLY A 70 -2.07 5.86 3.36
CA GLY A 70 -1.02 5.02 3.93
C GLY A 70 0.37 5.67 3.91
N HIS A 71 0.58 6.68 4.75
CA HIS A 71 1.78 7.52 4.75
C HIS A 71 3.08 6.74 5.01
N GLU A 72 3.07 5.83 5.99
CA GLU A 72 4.28 5.13 6.44
C GLU A 72 4.84 4.20 5.34
N LEU A 73 3.98 3.34 4.79
CA LEU A 73 4.33 2.45 3.69
C LEU A 73 4.70 3.24 2.42
N SER A 74 3.95 4.31 2.11
CA SER A 74 4.24 5.16 0.95
C SER A 74 5.60 5.85 1.04
N ALA A 75 6.01 6.28 2.23
CA ALA A 75 7.31 6.91 2.45
C ALA A 75 8.46 5.90 2.32
N LEU A 76 8.30 4.70 2.85
CA LEU A 76 9.29 3.62 2.73
C LEU A 76 9.50 3.21 1.26
N LEU A 77 8.41 3.01 0.51
CA LEU A 77 8.46 2.69 -0.92
C LEU A 77 9.15 3.81 -1.74
N ALA A 78 8.87 5.08 -1.42
CA ALA A 78 9.54 6.22 -2.07
C ALA A 78 11.05 6.25 -1.78
N GLY A 79 11.46 5.92 -0.54
CA GLY A 79 12.87 5.80 -0.18
C GLY A 79 13.58 4.71 -0.98
N LEU A 80 12.96 3.54 -1.10
CA LEU A 80 13.49 2.41 -1.86
C LEU A 80 13.56 2.69 -3.36
N GLU A 81 12.54 3.33 -3.93
CA GLU A 81 12.56 3.75 -5.34
C GLU A 81 13.72 4.72 -5.61
N ARG A 82 13.93 5.70 -4.71
CA ARG A 82 15.03 6.65 -4.83
C ARG A 82 16.40 5.97 -4.71
N GLN A 83 16.56 5.03 -3.78
CA GLN A 83 17.80 4.27 -3.62
C GLN A 83 18.11 3.46 -4.89
N ALA A 84 17.13 2.72 -5.42
CA ALA A 84 17.29 1.94 -6.65
C ALA A 84 17.60 2.82 -7.88
N ARG A 85 17.08 4.05 -7.93
CA ARG A 85 17.39 5.05 -8.96
C ARG A 85 18.86 5.48 -8.97
N LEU A 86 19.54 5.41 -7.82
CA LEU A 86 20.98 5.65 -7.68
C LEU A 86 21.83 4.41 -8.05
N GLY A 87 21.20 3.30 -8.45
CA GLY A 87 21.89 2.05 -8.76
C GLY A 87 22.18 1.18 -7.54
N GLU A 88 21.66 1.55 -6.37
CA GLU A 88 21.89 0.82 -5.13
C GLU A 88 20.78 -0.22 -4.90
N PRO A 89 21.12 -1.53 -4.78
CA PRO A 89 20.12 -2.55 -4.49
C PRO A 89 19.56 -2.38 -3.07
N PRO A 90 18.26 -2.68 -2.86
CA PRO A 90 17.66 -2.59 -1.54
C PRO A 90 18.26 -3.64 -0.60
N ALA A 91 18.53 -3.24 0.65
CA ALA A 91 18.91 -4.18 1.70
C ALA A 91 17.70 -5.03 2.15
N ALA A 92 17.97 -6.20 2.73
CA ALA A 92 16.92 -7.11 3.18
C ALA A 92 16.02 -6.54 4.29
N ALA A 93 16.55 -5.68 5.17
CA ALA A 93 15.79 -5.13 6.29
C ALA A 93 14.65 -4.19 5.85
N PRO A 94 14.87 -3.19 4.97
CA PRO A 94 13.79 -2.41 4.38
C PRO A 94 12.72 -3.23 3.65
N LEU A 95 13.10 -4.30 2.94
CA LEU A 95 12.14 -5.17 2.25
C LEU A 95 11.22 -5.90 3.23
N ARG A 96 11.77 -6.43 4.34
CA ARG A 96 10.96 -7.02 5.41
C ARG A 96 10.02 -6.00 6.05
N GLN A 97 10.47 -4.75 6.20
CA GLN A 97 9.63 -3.68 6.73
C GLN A 97 8.48 -3.35 5.77
N VAL A 98 8.71 -3.32 4.45
CA VAL A 98 7.66 -3.17 3.43
C VAL A 98 6.62 -4.29 3.58
N ALA A 99 7.03 -5.55 3.63
CA ALA A 99 6.12 -6.69 3.76
C ALA A 99 5.28 -6.60 5.05
N ARG A 100 5.91 -6.21 6.17
CA ARG A 100 5.21 -6.03 7.45
C ARG A 100 4.17 -4.91 7.39
N LEU A 101 4.56 -3.72 6.93
CA LEU A 101 3.64 -2.58 6.83
C LEU A 101 2.51 -2.88 5.85
N PHE A 102 2.80 -3.55 4.72
CA PHE A 102 1.80 -3.98 3.76
C PHE A 102 0.75 -4.90 4.38
N ALA A 103 1.16 -5.91 5.15
CA ALA A 103 0.22 -6.80 5.83
C ALA A 103 -0.71 -6.03 6.78
N LEU A 104 -0.15 -5.12 7.60
CA LEU A 104 -0.94 -4.28 8.51
C LEU A 104 -1.90 -3.35 7.73
N THR A 105 -1.46 -2.75 6.63
CA THR A 105 -2.32 -1.96 5.73
C THR A 105 -3.47 -2.80 5.19
N CYS A 106 -3.22 -4.02 4.70
CA CYS A 106 -4.28 -4.89 4.21
C CYS A 106 -5.32 -5.23 5.29
N ASP A 107 -4.88 -5.50 6.52
CA ASP A 107 -5.79 -5.80 7.63
C ASP A 107 -6.68 -4.61 7.96
N GLU A 108 -6.12 -3.39 8.00
CA GLU A 108 -6.89 -2.18 8.22
C GLU A 108 -7.84 -1.85 7.06
N VAL A 109 -7.46 -2.12 5.80
CA VAL A 109 -8.36 -1.96 4.64
C VAL A 109 -9.54 -2.93 4.72
N ARG A 110 -9.31 -4.18 5.14
CA ARG A 110 -10.41 -5.13 5.36
C ARG A 110 -11.34 -4.66 6.49
N LEU A 111 -10.75 -4.14 7.57
CA LEU A 111 -11.50 -3.59 8.69
C LEU A 111 -12.35 -2.37 8.28
N SER A 112 -11.83 -1.50 7.41
CA SER A 112 -12.56 -0.31 6.96
C SER A 112 -13.77 -0.64 6.09
N ILE A 113 -13.66 -1.66 5.24
CA ILE A 113 -14.79 -2.21 4.48
C ILE A 113 -15.87 -2.76 5.44
N ALA A 114 -15.46 -3.55 6.44
CA ALA A 114 -16.39 -4.16 7.40
C ALA A 114 -17.11 -3.12 8.27
N ASN A 115 -16.40 -2.12 8.77
CA ASN A 115 -16.99 -1.05 9.58
C ASN A 115 -17.97 -0.19 8.76
N GLY A 116 -17.67 0.08 7.49
CA GLY A 116 -18.59 0.80 6.60
C GLY A 116 -19.87 0.03 6.25
N GLN A 117 -20.01 -1.25 6.63
CA GLN A 117 -21.25 -2.02 6.50
C GLN A 117 -22.20 -1.87 7.70
N ASN A 118 -21.67 -1.49 8.87
CA ASN A 118 -22.41 -1.50 10.12
C ASN A 118 -23.10 -0.15 10.44
N ASP A 119 -22.81 0.91 9.66
CA ASP A 119 -23.43 2.24 9.76
C ASP A 119 -24.68 2.39 8.85
N ARG A 120 -25.33 1.29 8.46
CA ARG A 120 -26.58 1.28 7.69
C ARG A 120 -27.80 1.06 8.58
#